data_AF-A0A2E3TVT0-F1
#
_entry.id   AF-A0A2E3TVT0-F1
#
_cell.length_a   1.000
_cell.length_b   1.000
_cell.length_c   1.000
_cell.angle_alpha   90.00
_cell.angle_beta   90.00
_cell.angle_gamma   90.00
#
_symmetry.space_group_name_H-M   'P 1'
#
loop_
_entity.id
_entity.type
_entity.pdbx_description
1 polymer ?
#
loop_
_entity_poly.entity_id
_entity_poly.type
_entity_poly.pdbx_seq_one_letter_code
_entity_poly.pdbx_strand_id
1 'polypeptide(L)'
;MHGWHAHSLAAHYTFCARGRDLCQSQHTRIYDLDAALMPAEKPAPELPADAAAFDVDLEELQRLLLQKNSNTHERQRAQMEAGMLDNMLGKYRRLCVTCNVDYMSDLACSVIFALCSRFAQKKEITDSVLAVLSSDGPLLRVLEAQRGKDGYASELARILPIDRESFANWHAIQCSTFNTVSDWILLFSHVYFAPNIELRLESHPLTRRMHNACEEADLASCYHLSTPFLCIMLLHVSVDNVPSVKLLERFLAHQQSYFVRDLEIRVLRAVSFYNDTSTDAGADREAMAIVYAEARLEPHFFLLMQKLELREHDSDTTNANIHALTPQRLQLRFLQAPSAPVSRDAMHSFAAWAAQQQFSVVSSRQRQLILYYALVHPKKLPHQLLAEHYTPAIVARYAQCPPVARIDVDALAQLLHSVRVYRNNITTLVDFRATCLRGLSARQRDALSLVNVFQLYVVVFQHPSVVHELWKRFCAVLNHTTITCIDDFARSHECEHAAVIVNLIGDDNDTVAIETGPPPATGAVPY
;
A
#
# COMPACT_ATOMS: atom_id res chain seq x y z
N MET A 1 -5.30 -24.44 -49.78
CA MET A 1 -4.70 -23.99 -48.50
C MET A 1 -5.73 -23.19 -47.67
N HIS A 2 -6.85 -23.82 -47.27
CA HIS A 2 -7.80 -23.29 -46.28
C HIS A 2 -8.44 -24.49 -45.57
N GLY A 3 -7.75 -25.07 -44.59
CA GLY A 3 -8.25 -26.25 -43.89
C GLY A 3 -7.61 -26.55 -42.53
N TRP A 4 -6.73 -25.69 -42.02
CA TRP A 4 -5.98 -25.97 -40.79
C TRP A 4 -6.42 -25.16 -39.56
N HIS A 5 -7.31 -24.17 -39.70
CA HIS A 5 -7.77 -23.36 -38.56
C HIS A 5 -9.01 -23.92 -37.83
N ALA A 6 -9.75 -24.88 -38.40
CA ALA A 6 -10.96 -25.40 -37.77
C ALA A 6 -10.69 -26.49 -36.70
N HIS A 7 -9.56 -27.20 -36.76
CA HIS A 7 -9.28 -28.31 -35.83
C HIS A 7 -8.71 -27.86 -34.47
N SER A 8 -8.16 -26.64 -34.36
CA SER A 8 -7.61 -26.13 -33.09
C SER A 8 -8.68 -25.66 -32.10
N LEU A 9 -9.83 -25.16 -32.59
CA LEU A 9 -10.92 -24.69 -31.74
C LEU A 9 -11.75 -25.85 -31.16
N ALA A 10 -11.91 -26.95 -31.88
CA ALA A 10 -12.64 -28.13 -31.42
C ALA A 10 -11.90 -28.89 -30.29
N ALA A 11 -10.56 -28.91 -30.32
CA ALA A 11 -9.74 -29.53 -29.29
C ALA A 11 -9.74 -28.75 -27.96
N HIS A 12 -9.92 -27.43 -28.00
CA HIS A 12 -10.00 -26.58 -26.81
C HIS A 12 -11.34 -26.75 -26.05
N TYR A 13 -12.44 -26.95 -26.77
CA TYR A 13 -13.75 -27.19 -26.14
C TYR A 13 -13.90 -28.58 -25.52
N THR A 14 -13.26 -29.61 -26.07
CA THR A 14 -13.32 -30.98 -25.51
C THR A 14 -12.47 -31.15 -24.24
N PHE A 15 -11.40 -30.36 -24.08
CA PHE A 15 -10.58 -30.36 -22.87
C PHE A 15 -11.30 -29.70 -21.67
N CYS A 16 -12.05 -28.62 -21.91
CA CYS A 16 -12.86 -27.94 -20.87
C CYS A 16 -14.08 -28.75 -20.38
N ALA A 17 -14.58 -29.70 -21.18
CA ALA A 17 -15.67 -30.58 -20.76
C ALA A 17 -15.19 -31.70 -19.81
N ARG A 18 -14.03 -32.32 -20.10
CA ARG A 18 -13.46 -33.38 -19.25
C ARG A 18 -12.95 -32.89 -17.89
N GLY A 19 -12.55 -31.62 -17.78
CA GLY A 19 -12.18 -31.00 -16.50
C GLY A 19 -13.35 -30.81 -15.52
N ARG A 20 -14.58 -30.66 -16.03
CA ARG A 20 -15.79 -30.50 -15.19
C ARG A 20 -16.24 -31.81 -14.54
N ASP A 21 -16.13 -32.93 -15.26
CA ASP A 21 -16.56 -34.25 -14.75
C ASP A 21 -15.63 -34.80 -13.66
N LEU A 22 -14.33 -34.44 -13.69
CA LEU A 22 -13.36 -34.83 -12.66
C LEU A 22 -13.56 -34.06 -11.34
N CYS A 23 -13.98 -32.78 -11.38
CA CYS A 23 -14.27 -31.99 -10.18
C CYS A 23 -15.56 -32.41 -9.45
N GLN A 24 -16.57 -32.92 -10.16
CA GLN A 24 -17.80 -33.42 -9.51
C GLN A 24 -17.60 -34.76 -8.79
N SER A 25 -16.69 -35.63 -9.26
CA SER A 25 -16.44 -36.93 -8.60
C SER A 25 -15.57 -36.83 -7.34
N GLN A 26 -14.80 -35.75 -7.18
CA GLN A 26 -13.98 -35.55 -5.98
C GLN A 26 -14.73 -34.81 -4.86
N HIS A 27 -15.73 -33.99 -5.19
CA HIS A 27 -16.56 -33.32 -4.19
C HIS A 27 -17.50 -34.27 -3.43
N THR A 28 -17.92 -35.38 -4.04
CA THR A 28 -18.78 -36.38 -3.38
C THR A 28 -18.03 -37.23 -2.35
N ARG A 29 -16.71 -37.43 -2.48
CA ARG A 29 -15.91 -38.24 -1.53
C ARG A 29 -15.52 -37.52 -0.24
N ILE A 30 -15.61 -36.19 -0.19
CA ILE A 30 -15.22 -35.40 1.00
C ILE A 30 -16.38 -35.31 2.01
N TYR A 31 -17.63 -35.43 1.56
CA TYR A 31 -18.79 -35.39 2.46
C TYR A 31 -19.14 -36.75 3.11
N ASP A 32 -18.61 -37.86 2.61
CA ASP A 32 -18.85 -39.20 3.19
C ASP A 32 -17.92 -39.52 4.39
N LEU A 33 -16.88 -38.73 4.64
CA LEU A 33 -15.94 -38.97 5.75
C LEU A 33 -16.30 -38.26 7.07
N ASP A 34 -17.13 -37.22 7.04
CA ASP A 34 -17.51 -36.46 8.26
C ASP A 34 -18.77 -37.01 8.97
N ALA A 35 -19.46 -37.99 8.38
CA ALA A 35 -20.63 -38.63 8.99
C ALA A 35 -20.28 -39.69 10.07
N ALA A 36 -19.01 -40.05 10.24
CA ALA A 36 -18.59 -41.18 11.08
C ALA A 36 -18.15 -40.83 12.51
N LEU A 37 -18.16 -39.55 12.92
CA LEU A 37 -17.58 -39.12 14.22
C LEU A 37 -18.41 -38.08 14.99
N MET A 38 -19.74 -38.27 15.08
CA MET A 38 -20.57 -37.48 16.01
C MET A 38 -21.03 -38.35 17.21
N PRO A 39 -20.77 -37.92 18.47
CA PRO A 39 -21.27 -38.62 19.67
C PRO A 39 -22.75 -38.31 19.92
N ALA A 40 -23.45 -39.28 20.54
CA ALA A 40 -24.88 -39.25 20.81
C ALA A 40 -25.35 -37.98 21.56
N GLU A 41 -26.29 -37.25 20.96
CA GLU A 41 -26.97 -36.11 21.57
C GLU A 41 -28.00 -36.55 22.63
N LYS A 42 -28.08 -35.76 23.71
CA LYS A 42 -29.14 -35.84 24.73
C LYS A 42 -30.48 -35.38 24.16
N PRO A 43 -31.61 -35.93 24.64
CA PRO A 43 -32.93 -35.52 24.17
C PRO A 43 -33.23 -34.07 24.56
N ALA A 44 -33.65 -33.29 23.57
CA ALA A 44 -34.11 -31.91 23.73
C ALA A 44 -35.46 -31.84 24.47
N PRO A 45 -35.72 -30.77 25.25
CA PRO A 45 -36.98 -30.60 25.96
C PRO A 45 -38.13 -30.28 24.99
N GLU A 46 -39.29 -30.87 25.28
CA GLU A 46 -40.53 -30.71 24.51
C GLU A 46 -40.97 -29.23 24.43
N LEU A 47 -41.09 -28.73 23.20
CA LEU A 47 -41.65 -27.40 22.90
C LEU A 47 -43.19 -27.47 22.84
N PRO A 48 -43.91 -26.41 23.24
CA PRO A 48 -45.37 -26.40 23.32
C PRO A 48 -46.05 -26.49 21.95
N ALA A 49 -47.19 -27.18 21.91
CA ALA A 49 -47.92 -27.63 20.73
C ALA A 49 -48.62 -26.57 19.85
N ASP A 50 -48.33 -25.27 20.03
CA ASP A 50 -49.05 -24.17 19.34
C ASP A 50 -48.18 -23.36 18.35
N ALA A 51 -47.18 -23.98 17.73
CA ALA A 51 -46.37 -23.39 16.65
C ALA A 51 -46.68 -23.97 15.25
N ALA A 52 -47.84 -24.61 15.07
CA ALA A 52 -48.24 -25.23 13.82
C ALA A 52 -48.91 -24.24 12.86
N ALA A 53 -48.16 -23.26 12.32
CA ALA A 53 -48.64 -22.46 11.18
C ALA A 53 -47.56 -21.75 10.34
N PHE A 54 -46.29 -22.12 10.46
CA PHE A 54 -45.25 -21.65 9.54
C PHE A 54 -44.29 -22.79 9.23
N ASP A 55 -44.69 -23.64 8.28
CA ASP A 55 -43.82 -24.63 7.65
C ASP A 55 -42.90 -23.88 6.67
N VAL A 56 -41.97 -23.10 7.25
CA VAL A 56 -40.91 -22.44 6.48
C VAL A 56 -39.83 -23.48 6.30
N ASP A 57 -39.65 -23.93 5.07
CA ASP A 57 -38.57 -24.84 4.69
C ASP A 57 -37.22 -24.24 5.13
N LEU A 58 -36.69 -24.80 6.23
CA LEU A 58 -35.50 -24.31 6.90
C LEU A 58 -34.26 -24.45 6.00
N GLU A 59 -34.25 -25.45 5.10
CA GLU A 59 -33.19 -25.64 4.12
C GLU A 59 -33.24 -24.56 3.03
N GLU A 60 -34.43 -24.21 2.56
CA GLU A 60 -34.61 -23.13 1.58
C GLU A 60 -34.22 -21.76 2.19
N LEU A 61 -34.58 -21.51 3.45
CA LEU A 61 -34.17 -20.29 4.15
C LEU A 61 -32.65 -20.22 4.35
N GLN A 62 -31.99 -21.32 4.71
CA GLN A 62 -30.53 -21.39 4.80
C GLN A 62 -29.86 -21.16 3.44
N ARG A 63 -30.39 -21.74 2.36
CA ARG A 63 -29.90 -21.53 1.00
C ARG A 63 -30.01 -20.07 0.57
N LEU A 64 -31.15 -19.43 0.84
CA LEU A 64 -31.38 -18.02 0.54
C LEU A 64 -30.48 -17.09 1.37
N LEU A 65 -30.21 -17.42 2.63
CA LEU A 65 -29.27 -16.67 3.47
C LEU A 65 -27.83 -16.80 2.98
N LEU A 66 -27.39 -18.00 2.59
CA LEU A 66 -26.06 -18.23 2.00
C LEU A 66 -25.91 -17.48 0.66
N GLN A 67 -26.95 -17.52 -0.19
CA GLN A 67 -26.95 -16.79 -1.46
C GLN A 67 -26.95 -15.27 -1.25
N LYS A 68 -27.73 -14.76 -0.28
CA LYS A 68 -27.74 -13.35 0.09
C LYS A 68 -26.39 -12.90 0.65
N ASN A 69 -25.74 -13.71 1.47
CA ASN A 69 -24.41 -13.42 2.01
C ASN A 69 -23.34 -13.43 0.91
N SER A 70 -23.35 -14.42 0.01
CA SER A 70 -22.45 -14.47 -1.16
C SER A 70 -22.60 -13.22 -2.03
N ASN A 71 -23.85 -12.86 -2.38
CA ASN A 71 -24.15 -11.66 -3.16
C ASN A 71 -23.70 -10.37 -2.45
N THR A 72 -23.76 -10.33 -1.12
CA THR A 72 -23.33 -9.16 -0.35
C THR A 72 -21.81 -9.04 -0.34
N HIS A 73 -21.09 -10.14 -0.17
CA HIS A 73 -19.62 -10.16 -0.25
C HIS A 73 -19.12 -9.82 -1.65
N GLU A 74 -19.73 -10.35 -2.70
CA GLU A 74 -19.38 -10.01 -4.09
C GLU A 74 -19.63 -8.53 -4.39
N ARG A 75 -20.75 -7.97 -3.92
CA ARG A 75 -21.04 -6.53 -4.06
C ARG A 75 -20.04 -5.67 -3.31
N GLN A 76 -19.69 -6.02 -2.07
CA GLN A 76 -18.68 -5.30 -1.29
C GLN A 76 -17.31 -5.35 -1.96
N ARG A 77 -16.92 -6.52 -2.49
CA ARG A 77 -15.68 -6.69 -3.24
C ARG A 77 -15.67 -5.84 -4.51
N ALA A 78 -16.73 -5.88 -5.30
CA ALA A 78 -16.85 -5.07 -6.52
C ALA A 78 -16.84 -3.56 -6.21
N GLN A 79 -17.49 -3.13 -5.12
CA GLN A 79 -17.43 -1.73 -4.67
C GLN A 79 -16.03 -1.32 -4.23
N MET A 80 -15.31 -2.19 -3.53
CA MET A 80 -13.92 -1.94 -3.12
C MET A 80 -12.99 -1.87 -4.33
N GLU A 81 -13.11 -2.81 -5.28
CA GLU A 81 -12.34 -2.82 -6.53
C GLU A 81 -12.62 -1.57 -7.36
N ALA A 82 -13.89 -1.14 -7.47
CA ALA A 82 -14.26 0.11 -8.12
C ALA A 82 -13.66 1.34 -7.43
N GLY A 83 -13.69 1.41 -6.10
CA GLY A 83 -13.09 2.51 -5.34
C GLY A 83 -11.56 2.55 -5.46
N MET A 84 -10.89 1.40 -5.52
CA MET A 84 -9.46 1.32 -5.77
C MET A 84 -9.10 1.78 -7.19
N LEU A 85 -9.91 1.41 -8.17
CA LEU A 85 -9.75 1.84 -9.56
C LEU A 85 -9.92 3.36 -9.69
N ASP A 86 -11.00 3.92 -9.15
CA ASP A 86 -11.25 5.38 -9.19
C ASP A 86 -10.09 6.16 -8.52
N ASN A 87 -9.56 5.66 -7.40
CA ASN A 87 -8.40 6.25 -6.74
C ASN A 87 -7.13 6.18 -7.62
N MET A 88 -6.86 5.05 -8.27
CA MET A 88 -5.73 4.88 -9.18
C MET A 88 -5.85 5.82 -10.39
N LEU A 89 -7.03 5.91 -11.00
CA LEU A 89 -7.32 6.81 -12.13
C LEU A 89 -7.11 8.28 -11.73
N GLY A 90 -7.61 8.69 -10.55
CA GLY A 90 -7.38 10.02 -10.01
C GLY A 90 -5.90 10.33 -9.75
N LYS A 91 -5.12 9.34 -9.28
CA LYS A 91 -3.66 9.46 -9.14
C LYS A 91 -2.99 9.61 -10.50
N TYR A 92 -3.38 8.82 -11.50
CA TYR A 92 -2.80 8.88 -12.85
C TYR A 92 -3.04 10.24 -13.50
N ARG A 93 -4.25 10.77 -13.37
CA ARG A 93 -4.59 12.12 -13.83
C ARG A 93 -3.75 13.19 -13.16
N ARG A 94 -3.65 13.19 -11.83
CA ARG A 94 -2.81 14.16 -11.09
C ARG A 94 -1.36 14.10 -11.53
N LEU A 95 -0.84 12.89 -11.75
CA LEU A 95 0.52 12.67 -12.22
C LEU A 95 0.74 13.28 -13.60
N CYS A 96 -0.16 13.03 -14.56
CA CYS A 96 -0.08 13.61 -15.90
C CYS A 96 -0.22 15.13 -15.90
N VAL A 97 -1.17 15.69 -15.14
CA VAL A 97 -1.35 17.14 -14.99
C VAL A 97 -0.10 17.79 -14.42
N THR A 98 0.55 17.16 -13.45
CA THR A 98 1.82 17.64 -12.90
C THR A 98 2.91 17.69 -13.97
N CYS A 99 2.98 16.68 -14.84
CA CYS A 99 3.91 16.65 -15.97
C CYS A 99 3.51 17.59 -17.12
N ASN A 100 2.39 18.30 -17.01
CA ASN A 100 1.80 19.05 -18.12
C ASN A 100 1.56 18.15 -19.37
N VAL A 101 1.17 16.91 -19.13
CA VAL A 101 0.80 15.94 -20.16
C VAL A 101 -0.71 15.74 -20.11
N ASP A 102 -1.36 15.77 -21.28
CA ASP A 102 -2.77 15.40 -21.39
C ASP A 102 -2.92 13.91 -21.05
N TYR A 103 -3.62 13.59 -19.95
CA TYR A 103 -3.83 12.21 -19.52
C TYR A 103 -4.71 11.39 -20.47
N MET A 104 -5.41 12.04 -21.41
CA MET A 104 -6.11 11.38 -22.51
C MET A 104 -5.22 11.13 -23.73
N SER A 105 -3.98 11.61 -23.72
CA SER A 105 -3.01 11.36 -24.77
C SER A 105 -2.48 9.93 -24.70
N ASP A 106 -2.36 9.27 -25.85
CA ASP A 106 -1.71 7.96 -25.96
C ASP A 106 -0.23 8.00 -25.52
N LEU A 107 0.39 9.19 -25.56
CA LEU A 107 1.77 9.43 -25.12
C LEU A 107 1.93 9.47 -23.61
N ALA A 108 0.86 9.77 -22.87
CA ALA A 108 0.94 10.01 -21.44
C ALA A 108 1.54 8.81 -20.70
N CYS A 109 1.07 7.61 -21.05
CA CYS A 109 1.55 6.37 -20.45
C CYS A 109 3.07 6.17 -20.63
N SER A 110 3.57 6.35 -21.85
CA SER A 110 5.00 6.20 -22.16
C SER A 110 5.87 7.19 -21.38
N VAL A 111 5.44 8.46 -21.29
CA VAL A 111 6.15 9.50 -20.54
C VAL A 111 6.13 9.19 -19.05
N ILE A 112 4.97 8.83 -18.50
CA ILE A 112 4.82 8.46 -17.09
C ILE A 112 5.72 7.27 -16.73
N PHE A 113 5.79 6.23 -17.57
CA PHE A 113 6.66 5.08 -17.30
C PHE A 113 8.15 5.43 -17.36
N ALA A 114 8.57 6.28 -18.31
CA ALA A 114 9.95 6.74 -18.36
C ALA A 114 10.34 7.53 -17.10
N LEU A 115 9.47 8.44 -16.66
CA LEU A 115 9.69 9.30 -15.49
C LEU A 115 9.64 8.51 -14.17
N CYS A 116 8.82 7.46 -14.09
CA CYS A 116 8.73 6.59 -12.92
C CYS A 116 9.71 5.41 -12.94
N SER A 117 10.60 5.36 -13.93
CA SER A 117 11.59 4.29 -14.04
C SER A 117 12.73 4.43 -13.02
N ARG A 118 13.35 3.31 -12.67
CA ARG A 118 14.50 3.22 -11.76
C ARG A 118 15.83 3.68 -12.36
N PHE A 119 15.84 4.10 -13.62
CA PHE A 119 17.06 4.54 -14.27
C PHE A 119 17.51 5.87 -13.64
N ALA A 120 18.76 5.93 -13.18
CA ALA A 120 19.31 7.13 -12.55
C ALA A 120 19.24 8.36 -13.48
N GLN A 121 19.42 8.14 -14.78
CA GLN A 121 19.34 9.18 -15.81
C GLN A 121 17.92 9.26 -16.40
N LYS A 122 16.94 9.65 -15.55
CA LYS A 122 15.51 9.79 -15.93
C LYS A 122 15.32 10.65 -17.19
N LYS A 123 16.07 11.76 -17.29
CA LYS A 123 16.05 12.61 -18.48
C LYS A 123 16.47 11.87 -19.74
N GLU A 124 17.58 11.14 -19.69
CA GLU A 124 18.12 10.47 -20.88
C GLU A 124 17.18 9.36 -21.37
N ILE A 125 16.53 8.62 -20.46
CA ILE A 125 15.54 7.61 -20.87
C ILE A 125 14.27 8.26 -21.42
N THR A 126 13.80 9.39 -20.86
CA THR A 126 12.69 10.15 -21.44
C THR A 126 13.05 10.66 -22.83
N ASP A 127 14.24 11.24 -23.02
CA ASP A 127 14.74 11.70 -24.32
C ASP A 127 14.82 10.54 -25.32
N SER A 128 15.29 9.36 -24.90
CA SER A 128 15.28 8.14 -25.73
C SER A 128 13.86 7.70 -26.10
N VAL A 129 12.91 7.73 -25.16
CA VAL A 129 11.49 7.42 -25.44
C VAL A 129 10.92 8.39 -26.48
N LEU A 130 11.16 9.68 -26.31
CA LEU A 130 10.73 10.71 -27.25
C LEU A 130 11.39 10.54 -28.63
N ALA A 131 12.66 10.15 -28.67
CA ALA A 131 13.37 9.86 -29.91
C ALA A 131 12.74 8.65 -30.63
N VAL A 132 12.47 7.55 -29.93
CA VAL A 132 11.81 6.35 -30.48
C VAL A 132 10.41 6.67 -31.02
N LEU A 133 9.66 7.50 -30.28
CA LEU A 133 8.33 7.97 -30.71
C LEU A 133 8.40 8.88 -31.93
N SER A 134 9.51 9.59 -32.14
CA SER A 134 9.73 10.52 -33.25
C SER A 134 10.31 9.84 -34.50
N SER A 135 11.13 8.81 -34.36
CA SER A 135 11.85 8.19 -35.48
C SER A 135 11.06 7.09 -36.18
N ASP A 136 10.35 6.23 -35.43
CA ASP A 136 9.84 4.94 -35.96
C ASP A 136 8.47 4.51 -35.41
N GLY A 137 7.81 5.36 -34.62
CA GLY A 137 6.54 4.98 -34.00
C GLY A 137 5.43 4.73 -35.03
N PRO A 138 4.75 3.55 -35.06
CA PRO A 138 3.44 3.42 -35.71
C PRO A 138 2.44 4.45 -35.16
N LEU A 139 2.67 4.91 -33.92
CA LEU A 139 1.99 6.04 -33.30
C LEU A 139 2.18 7.35 -34.08
N LEU A 140 3.38 7.67 -34.59
CA LEU A 140 3.63 8.85 -35.42
C LEU A 140 2.73 8.80 -36.66
N ARG A 141 2.68 7.65 -37.35
CA ARG A 141 1.87 7.49 -38.56
C ARG A 141 0.36 7.54 -38.27
N VAL A 142 -0.09 6.94 -37.18
CA VAL A 142 -1.51 6.95 -36.77
C VAL A 142 -1.93 8.35 -36.29
N LEU A 143 -1.09 9.05 -35.51
CA LEU A 143 -1.37 10.39 -35.00
C LEU A 143 -1.21 11.47 -36.07
N GLU A 144 -0.23 11.37 -36.97
CA GLU A 144 -0.15 12.23 -38.16
C GLU A 144 -1.40 12.06 -39.05
N ALA A 145 -1.92 10.83 -39.15
CA ALA A 145 -3.14 10.55 -39.90
C ALA A 145 -4.43 11.03 -39.20
N GLN A 146 -4.49 11.03 -37.87
CA GLN A 146 -5.69 11.40 -37.09
C GLN A 146 -5.76 12.88 -36.70
N ARG A 147 -4.63 13.54 -36.39
CA ARG A 147 -4.58 14.92 -35.87
C ARG A 147 -3.95 15.94 -36.82
N GLY A 148 -3.41 15.50 -37.97
CA GLY A 148 -2.57 16.34 -38.82
C GLY A 148 -1.19 16.60 -38.20
N LYS A 149 -0.17 16.84 -39.05
CA LYS A 149 1.25 16.98 -38.62
C LYS A 149 1.48 18.03 -37.53
N ASP A 150 0.69 19.10 -37.50
CA ASP A 150 0.89 20.24 -36.60
C ASP A 150 0.45 19.94 -35.15
N GLY A 151 -0.53 19.05 -34.95
CA GLY A 151 -1.06 18.74 -33.61
C GLY A 151 -0.08 17.95 -32.74
N TYR A 152 0.59 16.96 -33.34
CA TYR A 152 1.52 16.09 -32.62
C TYR A 152 2.85 16.77 -32.29
N ALA A 153 3.41 17.53 -33.25
CA ALA A 153 4.62 18.31 -33.02
C ALA A 153 4.43 19.34 -31.89
N SER A 154 3.23 19.94 -31.81
CA SER A 154 2.84 20.83 -30.71
C SER A 154 2.76 20.11 -29.36
N GLU A 155 2.25 18.88 -29.33
CA GLU A 155 2.13 18.09 -28.10
C GLU A 155 3.50 17.62 -27.59
N LEU A 156 4.37 17.12 -28.47
CA LEU A 156 5.77 16.86 -28.14
C LEU A 156 6.49 18.13 -27.64
N ALA A 157 6.27 19.27 -28.30
CA ALA A 157 6.83 20.56 -27.88
C ALA A 157 6.30 21.04 -26.52
N ARG A 158 5.12 20.57 -26.07
CA ARG A 158 4.60 20.83 -24.71
C ARG A 158 5.19 19.89 -23.66
N ILE A 159 5.58 18.68 -24.05
CA ILE A 159 6.19 17.66 -23.17
C ILE A 159 7.70 17.91 -23.01
N LEU A 160 8.38 18.41 -24.04
CA LEU A 160 9.83 18.65 -24.06
C LEU A 160 10.37 19.66 -23.01
N PRO A 161 9.65 20.71 -22.57
CA PRO A 161 10.14 21.63 -21.56
C PRO A 161 9.74 21.20 -20.14
N ILE A 162 9.86 19.91 -19.79
CA ILE A 162 9.94 19.55 -18.37
C ILE A 162 11.27 20.11 -17.85
N ASP A 163 11.20 21.25 -17.16
CA ASP A 163 12.36 21.94 -16.62
C ASP A 163 13.11 21.03 -15.63
N ARG A 164 14.42 21.22 -15.48
CA ARG A 164 15.24 20.51 -14.48
C ARG A 164 14.68 20.70 -13.06
N GLU A 165 14.10 21.85 -12.76
CA GLU A 165 13.42 22.10 -11.48
C GLU A 165 12.14 21.25 -11.32
N SER A 166 11.37 21.06 -12.39
CA SER A 166 10.22 20.14 -12.40
C SER A 166 10.65 18.69 -12.19
N PHE A 167 11.80 18.28 -12.73
CA PHE A 167 12.39 16.95 -12.46
C PHE A 167 12.87 16.76 -11.02
N ALA A 168 13.34 17.81 -10.33
CA ALA A 168 13.70 17.71 -8.92
C ALA A 168 12.46 17.50 -8.03
N ASN A 169 11.38 18.24 -8.33
CA ASN A 169 10.10 18.07 -7.65
C ASN A 169 9.40 16.76 -8.03
N TRP A 170 9.72 16.18 -9.18
CA TRP A 170 9.12 14.95 -9.67
C TRP A 170 9.28 13.79 -8.69
N HIS A 171 10.47 13.59 -8.13
CA HIS A 171 10.69 12.48 -7.19
C HIS A 171 9.75 12.58 -5.98
N ALA A 172 9.58 13.78 -5.42
CA ALA A 172 8.65 14.01 -4.33
C ALA A 172 7.19 13.74 -4.74
N ILE A 173 6.80 14.15 -5.94
CA ILE A 173 5.43 13.97 -6.46
C ILE A 173 5.15 12.50 -6.77
N GLN A 174 6.09 11.78 -7.38
CA GLN A 174 6.01 10.35 -7.62
C GLN A 174 5.84 9.58 -6.30
N CYS A 175 6.71 9.81 -5.32
CA CYS A 175 6.65 9.15 -4.01
C CYS A 175 5.35 9.46 -3.23
N SER A 176 4.71 10.60 -3.50
CA SER A 176 3.44 10.95 -2.86
C SER A 176 2.20 10.42 -3.59
N THR A 177 2.28 10.20 -4.91
CA THR A 177 1.11 9.90 -5.75
C THR A 177 0.98 8.42 -6.10
N PHE A 178 2.08 7.74 -6.47
CA PHE A 178 2.10 6.34 -6.94
C PHE A 178 3.11 5.49 -6.14
N ASN A 179 2.84 5.30 -4.85
CA ASN A 179 3.75 4.60 -3.93
C ASN A 179 3.29 3.20 -3.50
N THR A 180 2.11 2.74 -3.93
CA THR A 180 1.61 1.42 -3.54
C THR A 180 1.76 0.41 -4.66
N VAL A 181 2.09 -0.83 -4.30
CA VAL A 181 2.12 -1.98 -5.21
C VAL A 181 0.79 -2.15 -5.95
N SER A 182 -0.33 -1.90 -5.26
CA SER A 182 -1.68 -2.07 -5.84
C SER A 182 -1.98 -1.05 -6.95
N ASP A 183 -1.53 0.20 -6.80
CA ASP A 183 -1.76 1.23 -7.84
C ASP A 183 -1.07 0.83 -9.16
N TRP A 184 0.17 0.37 -9.08
CA TRP A 184 0.96 -0.06 -10.22
C TRP A 184 0.41 -1.30 -10.91
N ILE A 185 -0.06 -2.29 -10.14
CA ILE A 185 -0.68 -3.49 -10.70
C ILE A 185 -1.96 -3.16 -11.45
N LEU A 186 -2.81 -2.30 -10.87
CA LEU A 186 -4.04 -1.85 -11.52
C LEU A 186 -3.76 -1.03 -12.78
N LEU A 187 -2.73 -0.19 -12.77
CA LEU A 187 -2.32 0.53 -13.97
C LEU A 187 -1.80 -0.43 -15.05
N PHE A 188 -0.92 -1.36 -14.68
CA PHE A 188 -0.34 -2.35 -15.60
C PHE A 188 -1.35 -3.38 -16.11
N SER A 189 -2.45 -3.64 -15.42
CA SER A 189 -3.53 -4.50 -15.95
C SER A 189 -4.27 -3.88 -17.13
N HIS A 190 -4.13 -2.57 -17.34
CA HIS A 190 -4.67 -1.86 -18.51
C HIS A 190 -3.60 -1.61 -19.59
N VAL A 191 -2.38 -2.12 -19.41
CA VAL A 191 -1.31 -1.95 -20.39
C VAL A 191 -1.33 -3.12 -21.37
N TYR A 192 -1.30 -2.79 -22.65
CA TYR A 192 -1.02 -3.73 -23.72
C TYR A 192 0.11 -3.18 -24.59
N PHE A 193 0.72 -4.07 -25.38
CA PHE A 193 1.77 -3.70 -26.33
C PHE A 193 1.27 -3.80 -27.75
N ALA A 194 1.78 -2.92 -28.61
CA ALA A 194 1.49 -2.98 -30.03
C ALA A 194 2.05 -4.28 -30.66
N PRO A 195 1.40 -4.85 -31.69
CA PRO A 195 1.78 -6.16 -32.26
C PRO A 195 3.21 -6.23 -32.81
N ASN A 196 3.77 -5.08 -33.19
CA ASN A 196 5.14 -4.95 -33.70
C ASN A 196 6.22 -5.11 -32.62
N ILE A 197 5.85 -5.14 -31.33
CA ILE A 197 6.84 -5.25 -30.25
C ILE A 197 7.66 -6.53 -30.34
N GLU A 198 7.04 -7.64 -30.79
CA GLU A 198 7.72 -8.92 -30.95
C GLU A 198 8.86 -8.79 -31.96
N LEU A 199 8.59 -8.20 -33.13
CA LEU A 199 9.60 -7.99 -34.16
C LEU A 199 10.78 -7.12 -33.70
N ARG A 200 10.53 -6.17 -32.79
CA ARG A 200 11.56 -5.24 -32.29
C ARG A 200 12.37 -5.83 -31.15
N LEU A 201 11.75 -6.63 -30.28
CA LEU A 201 12.33 -7.03 -29.00
C LEU A 201 12.57 -8.53 -28.82
N GLU A 202 12.06 -9.41 -29.69
CA GLU A 202 12.24 -10.87 -29.59
C GLU A 202 13.73 -11.27 -29.62
N SER A 203 14.51 -10.64 -30.50
CA SER A 203 15.95 -10.88 -30.60
C SER A 203 16.79 -9.97 -29.69
N HIS A 204 16.15 -9.04 -28.96
CA HIS A 204 16.87 -8.04 -28.18
C HIS A 204 17.50 -8.68 -26.92
N PRO A 205 18.78 -8.35 -26.59
CA PRO A 205 19.46 -8.89 -25.41
C PRO A 205 18.69 -8.72 -24.10
N LEU A 206 18.00 -7.60 -23.91
CA LEU A 206 17.16 -7.31 -22.74
C LEU A 206 16.06 -8.36 -22.51
N THR A 207 15.29 -8.67 -23.55
CA THR A 207 14.19 -9.65 -23.50
C THR A 207 14.74 -11.05 -23.27
N ARG A 208 15.82 -11.41 -23.97
CA ARG A 208 16.50 -12.70 -23.79
C ARG A 208 17.04 -12.85 -22.36
N ARG A 209 17.60 -11.79 -21.78
CA ARG A 209 18.03 -11.79 -20.37
C ARG A 209 16.87 -12.08 -19.43
N MET A 210 15.74 -11.40 -19.62
CA MET A 210 14.56 -11.63 -18.79
C MET A 210 13.99 -13.04 -18.98
N HIS A 211 13.98 -13.55 -20.21
CA HIS A 211 13.60 -14.93 -20.51
C HIS A 211 14.49 -15.94 -19.76
N ASN A 212 15.82 -15.80 -19.87
CA ASN A 212 16.78 -16.66 -19.18
C ASN A 212 16.62 -16.59 -17.65
N ALA A 213 16.36 -15.39 -17.11
CA ALA A 213 16.10 -15.20 -15.68
C ALA A 213 14.84 -15.95 -15.22
N CYS A 214 13.79 -15.98 -16.05
CA CYS A 214 12.57 -16.74 -15.80
C CYS A 214 12.79 -18.26 -15.93
N GLU A 215 13.63 -18.71 -16.86
CA GLU A 215 14.00 -20.13 -16.99
C GLU A 215 14.78 -20.61 -15.77
N GLU A 216 15.80 -19.87 -15.34
CA GLU A 216 16.62 -20.18 -14.15
C GLU A 216 15.79 -20.23 -12.87
N ALA A 217 14.76 -19.40 -12.78
CA ALA A 217 13.81 -19.37 -11.67
C ALA A 217 12.69 -20.41 -11.74
N ASP A 218 12.66 -21.27 -12.76
CA ASP A 218 11.57 -22.22 -13.02
C ASP A 218 10.20 -21.52 -13.16
N LEU A 219 10.16 -20.31 -13.71
CA LEU A 219 8.92 -19.61 -14.07
C LEU A 219 8.43 -20.03 -15.46
N ALA A 220 9.32 -20.42 -16.36
CA ALA A 220 8.98 -20.89 -17.70
C ALA A 220 8.13 -22.18 -17.70
N SER A 221 8.24 -23.01 -16.66
CA SER A 221 7.40 -24.20 -16.49
C SER A 221 5.95 -23.86 -16.13
N CYS A 222 5.73 -22.68 -15.54
CA CYS A 222 4.43 -22.23 -15.05
C CYS A 222 3.76 -21.28 -16.05
N TYR A 223 4.53 -20.40 -16.69
CA TYR A 223 4.00 -19.29 -17.50
C TYR A 223 4.45 -19.38 -18.96
N HIS A 224 3.57 -19.00 -19.88
CA HIS A 224 3.94 -18.84 -21.28
C HIS A 224 4.67 -17.50 -21.49
N LEU A 225 5.99 -17.57 -21.67
CA LEU A 225 6.88 -16.40 -21.73
C LEU A 225 6.94 -15.77 -23.13
N SER A 226 5.81 -15.24 -23.62
CA SER A 226 5.80 -14.48 -24.87
C SER A 226 6.56 -13.15 -24.73
N THR A 227 7.05 -12.56 -25.83
CA THR A 227 7.73 -11.27 -25.80
C THR A 227 6.89 -10.15 -25.15
N PRO A 228 5.59 -10.01 -25.45
CA PRO A 228 4.74 -9.02 -24.75
C PRO A 228 4.66 -9.30 -23.25
N PHE A 229 4.55 -10.57 -22.84
CA PHE A 229 4.51 -10.96 -21.43
C PHE A 229 5.80 -10.57 -20.70
N LEU A 230 6.96 -10.84 -21.31
CA LEU A 230 8.26 -10.43 -20.79
C LEU A 230 8.39 -8.90 -20.72
N CYS A 231 7.86 -8.16 -21.69
CA CYS A 231 7.82 -6.70 -21.64
C CYS A 231 6.98 -6.17 -20.47
N ILE A 232 5.84 -6.81 -20.15
CA ILE A 232 5.07 -6.48 -18.95
C ILE A 232 5.92 -6.75 -17.69
N MET A 233 6.61 -7.89 -17.62
CA MET A 233 7.49 -8.19 -16.48
C MET A 233 8.64 -7.16 -16.37
N LEU A 234 9.19 -6.69 -17.49
CA LEU A 234 10.19 -5.62 -17.51
C LEU A 234 9.64 -4.29 -17.00
N LEU A 235 8.41 -3.91 -17.36
CA LEU A 235 7.75 -2.74 -16.77
C LEU A 235 7.68 -2.88 -15.25
N HIS A 236 7.26 -4.05 -14.76
CA HIS A 236 7.15 -4.35 -13.32
C HIS A 236 8.49 -4.28 -12.58
N VAL A 237 9.55 -4.78 -13.22
CA VAL A 237 10.90 -4.68 -12.65
C VAL A 237 11.39 -3.25 -12.72
N SER A 238 11.00 -2.43 -13.70
CA SER A 238 11.58 -1.10 -13.91
C SER A 238 11.04 0.02 -13.01
N VAL A 239 9.93 -0.20 -12.30
CA VAL A 239 9.32 0.82 -11.43
C VAL A 239 10.27 1.23 -10.29
N ASP A 240 10.36 2.54 -10.06
CA ASP A 240 11.07 3.15 -8.95
C ASP A 240 10.17 3.25 -7.69
N ASN A 241 10.76 3.30 -6.50
CA ASN A 241 10.06 3.40 -5.21
C ASN A 241 9.17 2.22 -4.79
N VAL A 242 9.15 1.11 -5.53
CA VAL A 242 8.39 -0.10 -5.17
C VAL A 242 9.27 -1.35 -5.31
N PRO A 243 9.22 -2.31 -4.36
CA PRO A 243 9.99 -3.55 -4.49
C PRO A 243 9.56 -4.37 -5.71
N SER A 244 10.44 -4.52 -6.72
CA SER A 244 10.16 -5.26 -7.95
C SER A 244 9.67 -6.68 -7.71
N VAL A 245 10.26 -7.35 -6.70
CA VAL A 245 9.91 -8.72 -6.33
C VAL A 245 8.43 -8.81 -5.96
N LYS A 246 7.95 -7.90 -5.10
CA LYS A 246 6.54 -7.89 -4.67
C LYS A 246 5.58 -7.48 -5.77
N LEU A 247 6.01 -6.56 -6.63
CA LEU A 247 5.21 -6.14 -7.77
C LEU A 247 5.03 -7.29 -8.77
N LEU A 248 6.13 -7.95 -9.12
CA LEU A 248 6.14 -9.06 -10.08
C LEU A 248 5.46 -10.32 -9.52
N GLU A 249 5.64 -10.62 -8.24
CA GLU A 249 4.96 -11.72 -7.54
C GLU A 249 3.44 -11.57 -7.65
N ARG A 250 2.91 -10.39 -7.31
CA ARG A 250 1.46 -10.17 -7.37
C ARG A 250 0.92 -10.18 -8.80
N PHE A 251 1.68 -9.64 -9.77
CA PHE A 251 1.31 -9.75 -11.18
C PHE A 251 1.17 -11.21 -11.61
N LEU A 252 2.20 -12.03 -11.36
CA LEU A 252 2.21 -13.43 -11.75
C LEU A 252 1.16 -14.26 -10.98
N ALA A 253 0.88 -13.92 -9.73
CA ALA A 253 -0.21 -14.52 -8.97
C ALA A 253 -1.58 -14.22 -9.59
N HIS A 254 -1.75 -13.05 -10.21
CA HIS A 254 -3.02 -12.64 -10.83
C HIS A 254 -3.25 -13.28 -12.22
N GLN A 255 -2.19 -13.71 -12.89
CA GLN A 255 -2.26 -14.33 -14.22
C GLN A 255 -2.68 -15.80 -14.19
N GLN A 256 -2.68 -16.46 -13.02
CA GLN A 256 -3.06 -17.87 -12.90
C GLN A 256 -4.22 -18.10 -11.94
N SER A 257 -5.09 -19.04 -12.32
CA SER A 257 -6.20 -19.50 -11.47
C SER A 257 -5.76 -20.50 -10.39
N TYR A 258 -4.53 -21.02 -10.46
CA TYR A 258 -4.02 -22.04 -9.54
C TYR A 258 -2.82 -21.55 -8.74
N PHE A 259 -2.66 -22.10 -7.55
CA PHE A 259 -1.58 -21.74 -6.63
C PHE A 259 -0.24 -22.27 -7.12
N VAL A 260 0.70 -21.38 -7.42
CA VAL A 260 2.10 -21.73 -7.69
C VAL A 260 2.86 -21.78 -6.36
N ARG A 261 3.36 -22.96 -6.02
CA ARG A 261 4.16 -23.16 -4.80
C ARG A 261 5.46 -22.35 -4.90
N ASP A 262 5.81 -21.68 -3.80
CA ASP A 262 7.05 -20.92 -3.66
C ASP A 262 7.23 -19.80 -4.71
N LEU A 263 6.13 -19.22 -5.22
CA LEU A 263 6.16 -18.16 -6.24
C LEU A 263 7.06 -16.98 -5.83
N GLU A 264 6.98 -16.54 -4.57
CA GLU A 264 7.83 -15.47 -4.03
C GLU A 264 9.33 -15.78 -4.21
N ILE A 265 9.76 -17.01 -3.92
CA ILE A 265 11.16 -17.43 -4.02
C ILE A 265 11.59 -17.49 -5.49
N ARG A 266 10.73 -18.00 -6.38
CA ARG A 266 11.00 -18.04 -7.82
C ARG A 266 11.15 -16.62 -8.39
N VAL A 267 10.25 -15.72 -8.04
CA VAL A 267 10.31 -14.31 -8.48
C VAL A 267 11.55 -13.62 -7.93
N LEU A 268 11.90 -13.84 -6.66
CA LEU A 268 13.13 -13.31 -6.08
C LEU A 268 14.37 -13.77 -6.86
N ARG A 269 14.43 -15.06 -7.23
CA ARG A 269 15.53 -15.62 -8.05
C ARG A 269 15.58 -14.98 -9.44
N ALA A 270 14.44 -14.86 -10.11
CA ALA A 270 14.36 -14.25 -11.44
C ALA A 270 14.85 -12.80 -11.42
N VAL A 271 14.36 -11.99 -10.47
CA VAL A 271 14.77 -10.58 -10.34
C VAL A 271 16.26 -10.45 -9.97
N SER A 272 16.76 -11.32 -9.09
CA SER A 272 18.19 -11.32 -8.73
C SER A 272 19.06 -11.67 -9.93
N PHE A 273 18.76 -12.76 -10.63
CA PHE A 273 19.49 -13.18 -11.84
C PHE A 273 19.46 -12.11 -12.94
N TYR A 274 18.30 -11.48 -13.15
CA TYR A 274 18.14 -10.38 -14.09
C TYR A 274 19.05 -9.20 -13.75
N ASN A 275 19.17 -8.84 -12.47
CA ASN A 275 20.02 -7.74 -12.01
C ASN A 275 21.52 -8.09 -12.01
N ASP A 276 21.87 -9.35 -11.73
CA ASP A 276 23.26 -9.82 -11.66
C ASP A 276 23.90 -9.96 -13.04
N THR A 277 23.09 -10.13 -14.09
CA THR A 277 23.59 -10.25 -15.45
C THR A 277 24.02 -8.88 -15.98
N SER A 278 25.31 -8.58 -15.85
CA SER A 278 25.92 -7.33 -16.30
C SER A 278 25.70 -7.11 -17.80
N THR A 279 25.07 -5.99 -18.15
CA THR A 279 24.91 -5.53 -19.54
C THR A 279 25.40 -4.10 -19.70
N ASP A 280 25.57 -3.71 -20.95
CA ASP A 280 25.76 -2.30 -21.31
C ASP A 280 24.50 -1.50 -20.92
N ALA A 281 24.67 -0.60 -19.94
CA ALA A 281 23.61 0.26 -19.45
C ALA A 281 23.00 1.16 -20.55
N GLY A 282 23.75 1.45 -21.62
CA GLY A 282 23.25 2.16 -22.79
C GLY A 282 22.23 1.31 -23.57
N ALA A 283 22.59 0.06 -23.90
CA ALA A 283 21.71 -0.86 -24.63
C ALA A 283 20.44 -1.21 -23.85
N ASP A 284 20.55 -1.38 -22.52
CA ASP A 284 19.38 -1.62 -21.65
C ASP A 284 18.40 -0.46 -21.69
N ARG A 285 18.92 0.77 -21.71
CA ARG A 285 18.12 2.00 -21.75
C ARG A 285 17.42 2.16 -23.09
N GLU A 286 18.12 1.90 -24.19
CA GLU A 286 17.52 1.96 -25.54
C GLU A 286 16.36 0.97 -25.65
N ALA A 287 16.53 -0.26 -25.19
CA ALA A 287 15.45 -1.23 -25.22
C ALA A 287 14.30 -0.91 -24.26
N MET A 288 14.59 -0.44 -23.05
CA MET A 288 13.52 0.02 -22.16
C MET A 288 12.79 1.24 -22.73
N ALA A 289 13.47 2.11 -23.46
CA ALA A 289 12.82 3.19 -24.19
C ALA A 289 11.86 2.66 -25.27
N ILE A 290 12.22 1.59 -25.98
CA ILE A 290 11.30 0.90 -26.90
C ILE A 290 10.11 0.30 -26.14
N VAL A 291 10.34 -0.38 -25.01
CA VAL A 291 9.25 -0.95 -24.18
C VAL A 291 8.29 0.16 -23.74
N TYR A 292 8.78 1.26 -23.19
CA TYR A 292 7.93 2.38 -22.78
C TYR A 292 7.22 3.05 -23.95
N ALA A 293 7.91 3.24 -25.08
CA ALA A 293 7.35 3.86 -26.27
C ALA A 293 6.28 2.99 -26.96
N GLU A 294 6.28 1.67 -26.77
CA GLU A 294 5.28 0.75 -27.33
C GLU A 294 4.19 0.33 -26.33
N ALA A 295 4.32 0.68 -25.05
CA ALA A 295 3.28 0.49 -24.04
C ALA A 295 2.08 1.40 -24.33
N ARG A 296 0.88 0.81 -24.33
CA ARG A 296 -0.40 1.49 -24.59
C ARG A 296 -1.40 1.18 -23.49
N LEU A 297 -2.28 2.12 -23.20
CA LEU A 297 -3.42 1.89 -22.32
C LEU A 297 -4.61 1.41 -23.14
N GLU A 298 -5.32 0.41 -22.65
CA GLU A 298 -6.53 -0.12 -23.29
C GLU A 298 -7.56 0.99 -23.55
N PRO A 299 -8.31 0.97 -24.66
CA PRO A 299 -9.36 1.95 -24.94
C PRO A 299 -10.38 2.09 -23.79
N HIS A 300 -10.64 0.99 -23.07
CA HIS A 300 -11.52 1.00 -21.91
C HIS A 300 -11.02 1.90 -20.77
N PHE A 301 -9.70 2.02 -20.60
CA PHE A 301 -9.08 2.89 -19.59
C PHE A 301 -9.51 4.35 -19.78
N PHE A 302 -9.48 4.85 -21.02
CA PHE A 302 -9.88 6.22 -21.32
C PHE A 302 -11.38 6.46 -21.10
N LEU A 303 -12.23 5.46 -21.36
CA LEU A 303 -13.65 5.53 -21.03
C LEU A 303 -13.88 5.61 -19.50
N LEU A 304 -13.08 4.90 -18.72
CA LEU A 304 -13.12 4.99 -17.26
C LEU A 304 -12.65 6.36 -16.77
N MET A 305 -11.58 6.90 -17.36
CA MET A 305 -11.11 8.27 -17.08
C MET A 305 -12.19 9.33 -17.37
N GLN A 306 -12.88 9.25 -18.51
CA GLN A 306 -13.97 10.18 -18.84
C GLN A 306 -15.14 10.07 -17.86
N LYS A 307 -15.47 8.86 -17.42
CA LYS A 307 -16.51 8.66 -16.39
C LYS A 307 -16.10 9.27 -15.05
N LEU A 308 -14.83 9.19 -14.69
CA LEU A 308 -14.31 9.82 -13.48
C LEU A 308 -14.46 11.34 -13.55
N GLU A 309 -14.10 11.96 -14.68
CA GLU A 309 -14.27 13.41 -14.89
C GLU A 309 -15.72 13.86 -14.77
N LEU A 310 -16.65 13.13 -15.40
CA LEU A 310 -18.08 13.45 -15.32
C LEU A 310 -18.57 13.39 -13.88
N ARG A 311 -18.16 12.37 -13.11
CA ARG A 311 -18.51 12.26 -11.69
C ARG A 311 -17.93 13.38 -10.84
N GLU A 312 -16.68 13.78 -11.08
CA GLU A 312 -16.06 14.89 -10.37
C GLU A 312 -16.77 16.21 -10.71
N HIS A 313 -17.13 16.44 -11.97
CA HIS A 313 -17.88 17.61 -12.39
C HIS A 313 -19.30 17.66 -11.79
N ASP A 314 -19.99 16.52 -11.74
CA ASP A 314 -21.28 16.38 -11.06
C ASP A 314 -21.16 16.61 -9.55
N SER A 315 -20.06 16.17 -8.93
CA SER A 315 -19.79 16.42 -7.51
C SER A 315 -19.50 17.89 -7.22
N ASP A 316 -18.77 18.57 -8.10
CA ASP A 316 -18.47 20.00 -7.96
C ASP A 316 -19.72 20.87 -8.20
N THR A 317 -20.55 20.51 -9.17
CA THR A 317 -21.82 21.21 -9.43
C THR A 317 -22.85 20.96 -8.32
N THR A 318 -22.94 19.74 -7.78
CA THR A 318 -23.80 19.47 -6.62
C THR A 318 -23.30 20.17 -5.37
N ASN A 319 -21.99 20.19 -5.10
CA ASN A 319 -21.40 20.95 -3.99
C ASN A 319 -21.62 22.46 -4.18
N ALA A 320 -21.44 23.00 -5.39
CA ALA A 320 -21.73 24.40 -5.70
C ALA A 320 -23.22 24.75 -5.53
N ASN A 321 -24.12 23.84 -5.90
CA ASN A 321 -25.57 24.02 -5.73
C ASN A 321 -26.01 23.87 -4.26
N ILE A 322 -25.38 23.00 -3.47
CA ILE A 322 -25.56 22.92 -2.02
C ILE A 322 -25.07 24.22 -1.37
N HIS A 323 -23.94 24.78 -1.82
CA HIS A 323 -23.47 26.09 -1.37
C HIS A 323 -24.37 27.25 -1.82
N ALA A 324 -25.09 27.13 -2.93
CA ALA A 324 -26.04 28.16 -3.42
C ALA A 324 -27.42 28.13 -2.73
N LEU A 325 -27.88 26.96 -2.24
CA LEU A 325 -29.18 26.81 -1.59
C LEU A 325 -29.13 26.81 -0.05
N THR A 326 -27.93 26.79 0.54
CA THR A 326 -27.79 26.99 1.98
C THR A 326 -27.74 28.49 2.24
N PRO A 327 -28.68 29.09 3.01
CA PRO A 327 -28.58 30.50 3.37
C PRO A 327 -27.22 30.72 4.02
N GLN A 328 -26.53 31.81 3.62
CA GLN A 328 -25.29 32.28 4.21
C GLN A 328 -25.45 32.41 5.74
N ARG A 329 -25.28 31.30 6.46
CA ARG A 329 -24.64 31.34 7.76
C ARG A 329 -23.23 31.77 7.43
N LEU A 330 -22.96 33.04 7.69
CA LEU A 330 -21.64 33.66 7.80
C LEU A 330 -20.65 32.60 8.31
N GLN A 331 -19.99 31.90 7.39
CA GLN A 331 -18.73 31.25 7.68
C GLN A 331 -17.75 32.40 7.75
N LEU A 332 -17.71 32.99 8.95
CA LEU A 332 -16.55 33.70 9.45
C LEU A 332 -15.35 32.88 9.02
N ARG A 333 -14.61 33.43 8.04
CA ARG A 333 -13.20 33.14 7.88
C ARG A 333 -12.63 33.10 9.29
N PHE A 334 -12.01 31.97 9.64
CA PHE A 334 -11.12 31.86 10.77
C PHE A 334 -9.96 32.85 10.57
N LEU A 335 -10.24 34.13 10.76
CA LEU A 335 -9.37 34.96 11.57
C LEU A 335 -9.30 34.22 12.90
N GLN A 336 -8.09 33.80 13.23
CA GLN A 336 -7.72 33.13 14.46
C GLN A 336 -8.35 33.86 15.66
N ALA A 337 -9.52 33.40 16.11
CA ALA A 337 -9.95 33.68 17.45
C ALA A 337 -9.00 32.91 18.37
N PRO A 338 -8.42 33.54 19.41
CA PRO A 338 -7.65 32.80 20.40
C PRO A 338 -8.54 31.68 20.93
N SER A 339 -8.05 30.44 20.79
CA SER A 339 -8.75 29.22 21.17
C SER A 339 -9.42 29.41 22.53
N ALA A 340 -10.75 29.33 22.57
CA ALA A 340 -11.46 29.23 23.83
C ALA A 340 -10.83 28.09 24.65
N PRO A 341 -10.70 28.23 25.99
CA PRO A 341 -10.14 27.18 26.83
C PRO A 341 -10.93 25.90 26.62
N VAL A 342 -10.28 24.94 25.95
CA VAL A 342 -10.88 23.67 25.56
C VAL A 342 -11.32 22.94 26.83
N SER A 343 -12.60 22.53 26.86
CA SER A 343 -13.14 21.74 27.97
C SER A 343 -12.28 20.50 28.18
N ARG A 344 -11.78 20.32 29.40
CA ARG A 344 -10.85 19.23 29.79
C ARG A 344 -11.46 17.83 29.60
N ASP A 345 -12.77 17.75 29.45
CA ASP A 345 -13.53 16.49 29.39
C ASP A 345 -13.52 15.81 28.01
N ALA A 346 -12.89 16.40 26.98
CA ALA A 346 -12.91 15.84 25.61
C ALA A 346 -11.70 14.96 25.24
N MET A 347 -10.68 14.82 26.10
CA MET A 347 -9.41 14.15 25.76
C MET A 347 -9.40 12.66 26.17
N HIS A 348 -10.36 11.89 25.70
CA HIS A 348 -10.48 10.46 26.04
C HIS A 348 -9.92 9.49 24.99
N SER A 349 -9.57 9.96 23.80
CA SER A 349 -9.03 9.13 22.71
C SER A 349 -7.86 9.81 22.02
N PHE A 350 -6.99 9.01 21.41
CA PHE A 350 -5.89 9.50 20.58
C PHE A 350 -6.40 10.38 19.43
N ALA A 351 -7.50 9.99 18.79
CA ALA A 351 -8.08 10.75 17.67
C ALA A 351 -8.54 12.16 18.09
N ALA A 352 -9.18 12.28 19.26
CA ALA A 352 -9.60 13.58 19.79
C ALA A 352 -8.39 14.45 20.14
N TRP A 353 -7.37 13.87 20.78
CA TRP A 353 -6.12 14.57 21.07
C TRP A 353 -5.40 15.03 19.80
N ALA A 354 -5.27 14.15 18.80
CA ALA A 354 -4.55 14.45 17.57
C ALA A 354 -5.23 15.57 16.76
N ALA A 355 -6.57 15.57 16.71
CA ALA A 355 -7.34 16.65 16.09
C ALA A 355 -7.10 18.01 16.78
N GLN A 356 -6.97 18.01 18.12
CA GLN A 356 -6.71 19.22 18.89
C GLN A 356 -5.29 19.77 18.68
N GLN A 357 -4.30 18.90 18.50
CA GLN A 357 -2.90 19.31 18.30
C GLN A 357 -2.63 19.98 16.94
N GLN A 358 -3.60 19.94 16.02
CA GLN A 358 -3.50 20.53 14.68
C GLN A 358 -2.18 20.15 13.99
N PHE A 359 -1.89 18.85 13.94
CA PHE A 359 -0.74 18.36 13.19
C PHE A 359 -0.81 18.80 11.73
N SER A 360 0.34 19.09 11.12
CA SER A 360 0.38 19.36 9.68
C SER A 360 -0.07 18.12 8.91
N VAL A 361 -0.66 18.30 7.74
CA VAL A 361 -1.10 17.20 6.84
C VAL A 361 0.07 16.25 6.50
N VAL A 362 1.31 16.75 6.58
CA VAL A 362 2.54 16.02 6.29
C VAL A 362 3.03 15.16 7.48
N SER A 363 2.49 15.34 8.68
CA SER A 363 2.93 14.60 9.88
C SER A 363 2.42 13.15 9.86
N SER A 364 3.33 12.18 9.74
CA SER A 364 2.94 10.76 9.71
C SER A 364 2.22 10.34 11.01
N ARG A 365 1.23 9.46 10.87
CA ARG A 365 0.46 8.92 12.02
C ARG A 365 1.36 8.27 13.06
N GLN A 366 2.44 7.60 12.64
CA GLN A 366 3.43 7.01 13.54
C GLN A 366 4.10 8.08 14.42
N ARG A 367 4.54 9.21 13.85
CA ARG A 367 5.12 10.32 14.62
C ARG A 367 4.12 10.94 15.59
N GLN A 368 2.85 11.01 15.22
CA GLN A 368 1.79 11.45 16.13
C GLN A 368 1.61 10.49 17.32
N LEU A 369 1.63 9.18 17.06
CA LEU A 369 1.54 8.14 18.10
C LEU A 369 2.74 8.17 19.06
N ILE A 370 3.96 8.40 18.55
CA ILE A 370 5.17 8.54 19.40
C ILE A 370 5.05 9.77 20.31
N LEU A 371 4.53 10.89 19.80
CA LEU A 371 4.32 12.08 20.62
C LEU A 371 3.19 11.87 21.65
N TYR A 372 2.16 11.09 21.29
CA TYR A 372 1.13 10.68 22.25
C TYR A 372 1.71 9.79 23.34
N TYR A 373 2.53 8.80 22.97
CA TYR A 373 3.29 7.98 23.92
C TYR A 373 4.11 8.84 24.87
N ALA A 374 4.82 9.84 24.35
CA ALA A 374 5.58 10.77 25.16
C ALA A 374 4.73 11.56 26.16
N LEU A 375 3.47 11.85 25.80
CA LEU A 375 2.55 12.62 26.63
C LEU A 375 1.95 11.78 27.76
N VAL A 376 1.62 10.53 27.49
CA VAL A 376 0.99 9.61 28.46
C VAL A 376 1.99 8.85 29.32
N HIS A 377 3.29 8.99 29.03
CA HIS A 377 4.35 8.34 29.77
C HIS A 377 4.40 8.83 31.24
N PRO A 378 4.55 7.95 32.25
CA PRO A 378 4.51 8.34 33.66
C PRO A 378 5.58 9.36 34.06
N LYS A 379 6.80 9.16 33.55
CA LYS A 379 7.91 10.13 33.66
C LYS A 379 7.92 11.00 32.41
N LYS A 380 7.89 12.33 32.57
CA LYS A 380 8.02 13.25 31.43
C LYS A 380 9.35 13.01 30.72
N LEU A 381 9.30 12.82 29.41
CA LEU A 381 10.49 12.64 28.60
C LEU A 381 11.31 13.94 28.54
N PRO A 382 12.65 13.87 28.49
CA PRO A 382 13.49 15.04 28.32
C PRO A 382 13.13 15.80 27.04
N HIS A 383 12.98 17.11 27.14
CA HIS A 383 12.64 17.97 26.00
C HIS A 383 13.70 17.91 24.89
N GLN A 384 14.97 17.72 25.25
CA GLN A 384 16.08 17.59 24.29
C GLN A 384 15.87 16.40 23.35
N LEU A 385 15.41 15.27 23.90
CA LEU A 385 15.19 14.04 23.14
C LEU A 385 14.05 14.18 22.12
N LEU A 386 13.00 14.93 22.46
CA LEU A 386 11.92 15.23 21.50
C LEU A 386 12.35 16.28 20.46
N ALA A 387 13.22 17.23 20.83
CA ALA A 387 13.71 18.26 19.92
C ALA A 387 14.60 17.71 18.80
N GLU A 388 15.21 16.54 18.98
CA GLU A 388 15.98 15.85 17.92
C GLU A 388 15.09 15.29 16.80
N HIS A 389 13.80 15.06 17.07
CA HIS A 389 12.90 14.36 16.16
C HIS A 389 11.69 15.17 15.71
N TYR A 390 11.37 16.26 16.40
CA TYR A 390 10.21 17.11 16.14
C TYR A 390 10.58 18.58 15.99
N THR A 391 9.78 19.31 15.22
CA THR A 391 9.99 20.75 15.06
C THR A 391 9.80 21.49 16.38
N PRO A 392 10.52 22.60 16.62
CA PRO A 392 10.40 23.36 17.87
C PRO A 392 8.96 23.78 18.20
N ALA A 393 8.15 24.07 17.18
CA ALA A 393 6.74 24.41 17.33
C ALA A 393 5.91 23.24 17.92
N ILE A 394 6.16 22.00 17.48
CA ILE A 394 5.48 20.82 18.02
C ILE A 394 5.92 20.56 19.45
N VAL A 395 7.23 20.68 19.75
CA VAL A 395 7.73 20.44 21.10
C VAL A 395 7.22 21.50 22.09
N ALA A 396 7.13 22.76 21.67
CA ALA A 396 6.53 23.82 22.47
C ALA A 396 5.05 23.56 22.77
N ARG A 397 4.27 23.08 21.77
CA ARG A 397 2.87 22.68 21.98
C ARG A 397 2.75 21.48 22.92
N TYR A 398 3.62 20.47 22.76
CA TYR A 398 3.70 19.32 23.66
C TYR A 398 3.93 19.75 25.11
N ALA A 399 4.86 20.69 25.35
CA ALA A 399 5.14 21.19 26.69
C ALA A 399 3.93 21.89 27.35
N GLN A 400 3.02 22.44 26.54
CA GLN A 400 1.80 23.11 26.97
C GLN A 400 0.59 22.18 27.09
N CYS A 401 0.71 20.92 26.65
CA CYS A 401 -0.41 19.98 26.70
C CYS A 401 -0.75 19.60 28.14
N PRO A 402 -2.03 19.64 28.54
CA PRO A 402 -2.45 19.11 29.82
C PRO A 402 -2.25 17.59 29.86
N PRO A 403 -2.08 17.00 31.06
CA PRO A 403 -2.01 15.56 31.20
C PRO A 403 -3.32 14.91 30.71
N VAL A 404 -3.18 13.78 30.03
CA VAL A 404 -4.32 13.03 29.49
C VAL A 404 -5.05 12.32 30.64
N ALA A 405 -6.35 12.56 30.79
CA ALA A 405 -7.15 11.97 31.88
C ALA A 405 -7.36 10.45 31.71
N ARG A 406 -7.53 9.97 30.47
CA ARG A 406 -7.69 8.55 30.15
C ARG A 406 -6.79 8.16 28.99
N ILE A 407 -5.88 7.23 29.25
CA ILE A 407 -4.92 6.74 28.27
C ILE A 407 -5.63 5.81 27.28
N ASP A 408 -5.45 6.07 25.99
CA ASP A 408 -5.94 5.24 24.90
C ASP A 408 -4.99 4.04 24.69
N VAL A 409 -5.42 2.87 25.19
CA VAL A 409 -4.62 1.64 25.16
C VAL A 409 -4.41 1.13 23.74
N ASP A 410 -5.42 1.27 22.87
CA ASP A 410 -5.33 0.79 21.48
C ASP A 410 -4.32 1.61 20.69
N ALA A 411 -4.23 2.93 20.93
CA ALA A 411 -3.21 3.77 20.32
C ALA A 411 -1.78 3.36 20.73
N LEU A 412 -1.56 3.07 22.02
CA LEU A 412 -0.27 2.59 22.51
C LEU A 412 0.06 1.19 21.97
N ALA A 413 -0.92 0.29 21.92
CA ALA A 413 -0.74 -1.04 21.33
C ALA A 413 -0.40 -0.91 19.84
N GLN A 414 -1.08 -0.03 19.10
CA GLN A 414 -0.82 0.23 17.68
C GLN A 414 0.62 0.71 17.46
N LEU A 415 1.10 1.64 18.28
CA LEU A 415 2.48 2.12 18.23
C LEU A 415 3.48 0.99 18.47
N LEU A 416 3.25 0.16 19.49
CA LEU A 416 4.17 -0.90 19.83
C LEU A 416 4.18 -2.03 18.78
N HIS A 417 3.05 -2.31 18.14
CA HIS A 417 2.98 -3.29 17.03
C HIS A 417 3.74 -2.86 15.78
N SER A 418 3.89 -1.55 15.53
CA SER A 418 4.61 -1.04 14.35
C SER A 418 6.13 -1.01 14.52
N VAL A 419 6.65 -1.32 15.71
CA VAL A 419 8.08 -1.30 16.01
C VAL A 419 8.84 -2.35 15.21
N ARG A 420 9.98 -1.92 14.68
CA ARG A 420 10.99 -2.80 14.10
C ARG A 420 12.31 -2.59 14.84
N VAL A 421 12.81 -3.63 15.47
CA VAL A 421 14.04 -3.55 16.28
C VAL A 421 15.24 -3.74 15.34
N TYR A 422 15.92 -2.64 15.02
CA TYR A 422 17.10 -2.63 14.15
C TYR A 422 18.41 -2.44 14.91
N ARG A 423 18.38 -1.77 16.08
CA ARG A 423 19.57 -1.45 16.88
C ARG A 423 19.38 -1.88 18.34
N ASN A 424 20.16 -2.86 18.77
CA ASN A 424 20.13 -3.40 20.13
C ASN A 424 20.95 -2.54 21.10
N ASN A 425 20.45 -1.33 21.40
CA ASN A 425 21.17 -0.38 22.25
C ASN A 425 20.61 -0.29 23.68
N ILE A 426 19.74 -1.22 24.08
CA ILE A 426 19.11 -1.23 25.42
C ILE A 426 19.86 -2.22 26.29
N THR A 427 20.64 -1.69 27.22
CA THR A 427 21.52 -2.49 28.07
C THR A 427 20.73 -3.38 29.03
N THR A 428 19.61 -2.87 29.55
CA THR A 428 18.77 -3.54 30.54
C THR A 428 17.82 -4.60 29.95
N LEU A 429 17.82 -4.80 28.63
CA LEU A 429 16.89 -5.71 27.97
C LEU A 429 17.16 -7.20 28.31
N VAL A 430 18.44 -7.54 28.54
CA VAL A 430 18.85 -8.89 28.95
C VAL A 430 18.36 -9.19 30.38
N ASP A 431 18.53 -8.22 31.29
CA ASP A 431 18.10 -8.34 32.68
C ASP A 431 16.57 -8.41 32.78
N PHE A 432 15.87 -7.66 31.93
CA PHE A 432 14.42 -7.76 31.78
C PHE A 432 13.98 -9.17 31.40
N ARG A 433 14.62 -9.77 30.38
CA ARG A 433 14.31 -11.14 29.94
C ARG A 433 14.58 -12.16 31.04
N ALA A 434 15.66 -11.99 31.80
CA ALA A 434 16.01 -12.89 32.90
C ALA A 434 15.06 -12.78 34.11
N THR A 435 14.60 -11.57 34.41
CA THR A 435 13.81 -11.26 35.61
C THR A 435 12.31 -11.38 35.37
N CYS A 436 11.77 -10.60 34.45
CA CYS A 436 10.32 -10.45 34.26
C CYS A 436 9.70 -11.65 33.53
N LEU A 437 10.46 -12.33 32.65
CA LEU A 437 9.93 -13.45 31.89
C LEU A 437 10.15 -14.81 32.57
N ARG A 438 10.79 -14.85 33.75
CA ARG A 438 11.08 -16.09 34.49
C ARG A 438 9.82 -16.88 34.86
N GLY A 439 8.70 -16.19 35.08
CA GLY A 439 7.41 -16.80 35.41
C GLY A 439 6.73 -17.50 34.24
N LEU A 440 7.26 -17.38 33.01
CA LEU A 440 6.74 -18.05 31.82
C LEU A 440 7.38 -19.43 31.62
N SER A 441 6.63 -20.36 31.03
CA SER A 441 7.19 -21.67 30.65
C SER A 441 8.33 -21.52 29.63
N ALA A 442 9.27 -22.47 29.58
CA ALA A 442 10.38 -22.45 28.61
C ALA A 442 9.87 -22.30 27.17
N ARG A 443 8.86 -23.09 26.79
CA ARG A 443 8.22 -23.02 25.46
C ARG A 443 7.66 -21.63 25.13
N GLN A 444 7.05 -20.95 26.10
CA GLN A 444 6.53 -19.60 25.89
C GLN A 444 7.65 -18.57 25.74
N ARG A 445 8.71 -18.67 26.54
CA ARG A 445 9.88 -17.78 26.44
C ARG A 445 10.58 -17.94 25.10
N ASP A 446 10.68 -19.16 24.58
CA ASP A 446 11.31 -19.46 23.29
C ASP A 446 10.45 -19.00 22.10
N ALA A 447 9.13 -18.91 22.28
CA ALA A 447 8.21 -18.40 21.27
C ALA A 447 8.21 -16.86 21.17
N LEU A 448 8.76 -16.14 22.15
CA LEU A 448 8.83 -14.67 22.12
C LEU A 448 9.99 -14.23 21.23
N SER A 449 9.65 -13.55 20.13
CA SER A 449 10.64 -12.86 19.29
C SER A 449 11.31 -11.72 20.07
N LEU A 450 12.48 -11.27 19.60
CA LEU A 450 13.17 -10.12 20.20
C LEU A 450 12.28 -8.86 20.18
N VAL A 451 11.48 -8.68 19.12
CA VAL A 451 10.51 -7.57 19.01
C VAL A 451 9.47 -7.67 20.12
N ASN A 452 8.93 -8.86 20.39
CA ASN A 452 7.96 -9.05 21.47
C ASN A 452 8.59 -8.78 22.84
N VAL A 453 9.86 -9.19 23.05
CA VAL A 453 10.58 -8.91 24.30
C VAL A 453 10.78 -7.39 24.47
N PHE A 454 11.14 -6.67 23.42
CA PHE A 454 11.25 -5.21 23.44
C PHE A 454 9.90 -4.53 23.72
N GLN A 455 8.83 -4.95 23.05
CA GLN A 455 7.48 -4.43 23.30
C GLN A 455 7.08 -4.61 24.75
N LEU A 456 7.29 -5.81 25.32
CA LEU A 456 7.01 -6.10 26.73
C LEU A 456 7.89 -5.26 27.68
N TYR A 457 9.16 -5.02 27.33
CA TYR A 457 10.04 -4.12 28.08
C TYR A 457 9.48 -2.71 28.15
N VAL A 458 9.03 -2.14 27.01
CA VAL A 458 8.42 -0.80 26.99
C VAL A 458 7.12 -0.76 27.80
N VAL A 459 6.32 -1.83 27.75
CA VAL A 459 5.07 -1.95 28.52
C VAL A 459 5.30 -1.82 30.02
N VAL A 460 6.37 -2.40 30.57
CA VAL A 460 6.67 -2.36 32.02
C VAL A 460 6.84 -0.94 32.55
N PHE A 461 7.33 -0.01 31.74
CA PHE A 461 7.53 1.38 32.14
C PHE A 461 6.32 2.29 31.87
N GLN A 462 5.21 1.74 31.37
CA GLN A 462 3.97 2.51 31.14
C GLN A 462 3.21 2.78 32.44
N HIS A 463 2.18 3.62 32.34
CA HIS A 463 1.34 3.95 33.48
C HIS A 463 0.65 2.71 34.06
N PRO A 464 0.63 2.51 35.40
CA PRO A 464 0.09 1.29 36.01
C PRO A 464 -1.33 0.93 35.58
N SER A 465 -2.15 1.92 35.23
CA SER A 465 -3.52 1.69 34.75
C SER A 465 -3.63 0.97 33.41
N VAL A 466 -2.55 0.94 32.60
CA VAL A 466 -2.55 0.34 31.25
C VAL A 466 -1.60 -0.84 31.10
N VAL A 467 -0.62 -1.01 31.99
CA VAL A 467 0.41 -2.07 31.92
C VAL A 467 -0.20 -3.45 31.69
N HIS A 468 -1.19 -3.82 32.50
CA HIS A 468 -1.80 -5.15 32.45
C HIS A 468 -2.57 -5.40 31.13
N GLU A 469 -3.28 -4.39 30.63
CA GLU A 469 -4.01 -4.51 29.36
C GLU A 469 -3.06 -4.55 28.17
N LEU A 470 -2.03 -3.70 28.14
CA LEU A 470 -1.01 -3.69 27.11
C LEU A 470 -0.20 -5.00 27.10
N TRP A 471 0.18 -5.52 28.27
CA TRP A 471 0.92 -6.78 28.37
C TRP A 471 0.16 -7.91 27.67
N LYS A 472 -1.15 -8.02 27.91
CA LYS A 472 -1.99 -9.05 27.30
C LYS A 472 -2.09 -8.97 25.78
N ARG A 473 -1.82 -7.81 25.17
CA ARG A 473 -1.76 -7.67 23.70
C ARG A 473 -0.55 -8.38 23.09
N PHE A 474 0.53 -8.56 23.85
CA PHE A 474 1.78 -9.17 23.37
C PHE A 474 2.08 -10.53 24.01
N CYS A 475 1.59 -10.76 25.22
CA CYS A 475 1.73 -12.03 25.95
C CYS A 475 0.44 -12.34 26.71
N ALA A 476 -0.28 -13.38 26.27
CA ALA A 476 -1.55 -13.79 26.86
C ALA A 476 -1.44 -14.24 28.33
N VAL A 477 -0.24 -14.63 28.78
CA VAL A 477 0.01 -15.12 30.13
C VAL A 477 0.57 -14.00 31.00
N LEU A 478 -0.15 -13.70 32.06
CA LEU A 478 0.25 -12.77 33.10
C LEU A 478 -0.16 -13.36 34.45
N ASN A 479 0.79 -14.00 35.12
CA ASN A 479 0.57 -14.60 36.43
C ASN A 479 1.06 -13.66 37.55
N HIS A 480 0.72 -13.98 38.79
CA HIS A 480 1.10 -13.16 39.96
C HIS A 480 2.62 -12.97 40.05
N THR A 481 3.41 -14.01 39.80
CA THR A 481 4.88 -13.92 39.84
C THR A 481 5.42 -12.94 38.80
N THR A 482 4.91 -13.00 37.57
CA THR A 482 5.26 -12.04 36.50
C THR A 482 4.89 -10.62 36.89
N ILE A 483 3.70 -10.39 37.49
CA ILE A 483 3.28 -9.06 37.97
C ILE A 483 4.27 -8.53 39.01
N THR A 484 4.61 -9.33 40.03
CA THR A 484 5.58 -8.92 41.06
C THR A 484 6.96 -8.63 40.44
N CYS A 485 7.43 -9.45 39.51
CA CYS A 485 8.71 -9.22 38.84
C CYS A 485 8.70 -7.96 37.97
N ILE A 486 7.59 -7.66 37.29
CA ILE A 486 7.40 -6.41 36.52
C ILE A 486 7.51 -5.21 37.45
N ASP A 487 6.78 -5.22 38.58
CA ASP A 487 6.79 -4.12 39.55
C ASP A 487 8.15 -3.94 40.22
N ASP A 488 8.84 -5.04 40.54
CA ASP A 488 10.20 -5.02 41.08
C ASP A 488 11.21 -4.47 40.07
N PHE A 489 11.08 -4.88 38.80
CA PHE A 489 11.95 -4.41 37.72
C PHE A 489 11.76 -2.93 37.44
N ALA A 490 10.51 -2.46 37.33
CA ALA A 490 10.17 -1.05 37.13
C ALA A 490 10.65 -0.14 38.28
N ARG A 491 10.76 -0.68 39.50
CA ARG A 491 11.30 0.03 40.67
C ARG A 491 12.83 0.06 40.71
N SER A 492 13.48 -0.98 40.21
CA SER A 492 14.93 -1.16 40.31
C SER A 492 15.71 -0.60 39.10
N HIS A 493 15.06 -0.48 37.94
CA HIS A 493 15.69 -0.03 36.70
C HIS A 493 15.03 1.25 36.19
N GLU A 494 15.80 2.08 35.50
CA GLU A 494 15.26 3.22 34.77
C GLU A 494 15.05 2.87 33.30
N CYS A 495 14.02 3.44 32.69
CA CYS A 495 13.75 3.25 31.27
C CYS A 495 14.79 4.01 30.43
N GLU A 496 15.46 3.30 29.52
CA GLU A 496 16.44 3.87 28.58
C GLU A 496 15.73 4.64 27.44
N HIS A 497 15.08 5.75 27.78
CA HIS A 497 14.18 6.50 26.91
C HIS A 497 14.75 6.84 25.52
N ALA A 498 16.02 7.22 25.44
CA ALA A 498 16.69 7.53 24.18
C ALA A 498 16.70 6.33 23.24
N ALA A 499 17.14 5.17 23.73
CA ALA A 499 17.20 3.95 22.95
C ALA A 499 15.79 3.43 22.59
N VAL A 500 14.81 3.58 23.48
CA VAL A 500 13.41 3.23 23.18
C VAL A 500 12.88 4.10 22.05
N ILE A 501 13.00 5.43 22.13
CA ILE A 501 12.44 6.35 21.14
C ILE A 501 13.10 6.16 19.77
N VAL A 502 14.42 5.97 19.72
CA VAL A 502 15.13 5.65 18.47
C VAL A 502 14.58 4.38 17.82
N ASN A 503 14.34 3.32 18.60
CA ASN A 503 13.73 2.09 18.08
C ASN A 503 12.24 2.24 17.71
N LEU A 504 11.49 3.14 18.35
CA LEU A 504 10.10 3.44 18.00
C LEU A 504 9.97 4.23 16.69
N ILE A 505 10.96 5.08 16.37
CA ILE A 505 10.99 5.88 15.14
C ILE A 505 11.42 5.01 13.95
N GLY A 506 12.38 4.09 14.14
CA GLY A 506 13.00 3.32 13.06
C GLY A 506 14.01 4.14 12.25
N ASP A 507 14.88 3.47 11.50
CA ASP A 507 15.92 4.10 10.67
C ASP A 507 15.37 4.80 9.40
N ASP A 508 14.10 5.22 9.36
CA ASP A 508 13.50 6.02 8.27
C ASP A 508 14.08 7.47 8.19
N ASN A 509 15.20 7.74 8.88
CA ASN A 509 15.97 8.97 8.79
C ASN A 509 16.98 8.94 7.63
N ASP A 510 16.55 8.48 6.46
CA ASP A 510 17.00 9.13 5.22
C ASP A 510 16.41 10.54 5.23
N THR A 511 17.16 11.44 5.86
CA THR A 511 17.07 12.90 5.82
C THR A 511 16.06 13.47 4.83
N VAL A 512 14.80 13.62 5.24
CA VAL A 512 13.99 14.74 4.76
C VAL A 512 14.57 15.97 5.44
N ALA A 513 15.38 16.73 4.70
CA ALA A 513 15.82 18.05 5.09
C ALA A 513 14.60 18.84 5.60
N ILE A 514 14.63 19.15 6.88
CA ILE A 514 13.57 19.90 7.55
C ILE A 514 13.54 21.27 6.89
N GLU A 515 12.43 21.58 6.23
CA GLU A 515 12.08 22.90 5.73
C GLU A 515 12.28 23.93 6.86
N THR A 516 13.34 24.71 6.76
CA THR A 516 13.40 26.01 7.42
C THR A 516 12.44 26.92 6.68
N GLY A 517 11.16 26.91 7.07
CA GLY A 517 10.24 27.97 6.69
C GLY A 517 10.81 29.33 7.11
N PRO A 518 10.55 30.41 6.35
CA PRO A 518 11.06 31.74 6.69
C PRO A 518 10.55 32.13 8.09
N PRO A 519 11.39 32.80 8.91
CA PRO A 519 10.98 33.21 10.24
C PRO A 519 9.74 34.10 10.17
N PRO A 520 8.83 34.03 11.16
CA PRO A 520 7.67 34.90 11.20
C PRO A 520 8.13 36.35 11.20
N ALA A 521 7.55 37.16 10.32
CA ALA A 521 7.81 38.59 10.25
C ALA A 521 7.58 39.21 11.63
N THR A 522 8.65 39.70 12.24
CA THR A 522 8.60 40.51 13.46
C THR A 522 7.86 41.79 13.11
N GLY A 523 6.56 41.82 13.41
CA GLY A 523 5.78 43.05 13.42
C GLY A 523 6.36 43.99 14.46
N ALA A 524 6.87 45.12 13.99
CA ALA A 524 7.33 46.21 14.85
C ALA A 524 6.18 46.66 15.75
N VAL A 525 6.41 46.64 17.06
CA VAL A 525 5.58 47.31 18.05
C VAL A 525 5.94 48.80 17.98
N PRO A 526 5.02 49.72 17.67
CA PRO A 526 5.29 51.14 17.85
C PRO A 526 5.21 51.48 19.34
N TYR A 527 6.18 52.29 19.79
CA TYR A 527 6.24 52.90 21.11
C TYR A 527 5.03 53.77 21.42
#